data_AF-W2STB2-F1
#
_entry.id   AF-W2STB2-F1
#
_cell.length_a   1.000
_cell.length_b   1.000
_cell.length_c   1.000
_cell.angle_alpha   90.00
_cell.angle_beta   90.00
_cell.angle_gamma   90.00
#
_symmetry.space_group_name_H-M   'P 1'
#
loop_
_entity.id
_entity.type
_entity.pdbx_description
1 polymer ?
#
loop_
_entity_poly.entity_id
_entity_poly.type
_entity_poly.pdbx_seq_one_letter_code
_entity_poly.pdbx_strand_id
1 'polypeptide(L)'
;MEMTKRFIKGLKGVENIYTQHEPYIKNIMENVTRGKLSEQQYPYVAGDVTNVRQDNLIIFIVGGATFEEALFVRSQNEKRMQGGGGPAVTLTTTFMHNTTSFIEQFSVSSHWAR
;
A
#
# COMPACT_ATOMS: atom_id res chain seq x y z
N MET A 1 -32.60 -16.57 6.07
CA MET A 1 -31.22 -16.80 5.58
C MET A 1 -30.49 -15.53 5.12
N GLU A 2 -31.00 -14.32 5.40
CA GLU A 2 -30.27 -13.07 5.09
C GLU A 2 -29.45 -12.53 6.29
N MET A 3 -29.95 -12.72 7.52
CA MET A 3 -29.28 -12.29 8.76
C MET A 3 -27.90 -12.94 8.93
N THR A 4 -27.75 -14.23 8.61
CA THR A 4 -26.50 -14.97 8.83
C THR A 4 -25.35 -14.51 7.92
N LYS A 5 -25.64 -13.98 6.72
CA LYS A 5 -24.60 -13.43 5.83
C LYS A 5 -24.03 -12.09 6.32
N ARG A 6 -24.84 -11.28 7.03
CA ARG A 6 -24.36 -10.05 7.68
C ARG A 6 -23.51 -10.37 8.92
N PHE A 7 -23.86 -11.42 9.67
CA PHE A 7 -23.12 -11.84 10.86
C PHE A 7 -21.73 -12.41 10.57
N ILE A 8 -21.55 -13.14 9.46
CA ILE A 8 -20.23 -13.74 9.12
C ILE A 8 -19.22 -12.69 8.63
N LYS A 9 -19.68 -11.55 8.08
CA LYS A 9 -18.80 -10.40 7.79
C LYS A 9 -18.33 -9.67 9.06
N GLY A 10 -19.04 -9.81 10.18
CA GLY A 10 -18.67 -9.19 11.47
C GLY A 10 -17.57 -9.93 12.24
N LEU A 11 -17.31 -11.21 11.94
CA LEU A 11 -16.41 -12.09 12.71
C LEU A 11 -14.97 -12.19 12.18
N LYS A 12 -14.66 -11.54 11.06
CA LYS A 12 -13.29 -11.30 10.56
C LYS A 12 -13.06 -9.81 10.28
N GLY A 13 -13.74 -8.97 11.06
CA GLY A 13 -13.60 -7.52 11.02
C GLY A 13 -12.53 -7.07 12.01
N VAL A 14 -11.88 -5.96 11.67
CA VAL A 14 -10.86 -5.26 12.43
C VAL A 14 -11.09 -5.38 13.94
N GLU A 15 -10.18 -6.08 14.64
CA GLU A 15 -10.30 -6.33 16.09
C GLU A 15 -10.37 -5.04 16.91
N ASN A 16 -9.80 -3.97 16.35
CA ASN A 16 -9.71 -2.67 16.98
C ASN A 16 -10.31 -1.57 16.08
N ILE A 17 -11.29 -0.83 16.61
CA ILE A 17 -11.92 0.29 15.89
C ILE A 17 -10.93 1.38 15.49
N TYR A 18 -9.83 1.53 16.22
CA TYR A 18 -8.79 2.52 15.94
C TYR A 18 -7.90 2.14 14.75
N THR A 19 -7.90 0.86 14.33
CA THR A 19 -7.06 0.36 13.24
C THR A 19 -7.89 -0.04 12.01
N GLN A 20 -9.04 0.61 11.82
CA GLN A 20 -9.94 0.30 10.69
C GLN A 20 -9.42 0.82 9.35
N HIS A 21 -8.62 1.88 9.39
CA HIS A 21 -7.96 2.42 8.22
C HIS A 21 -6.96 1.38 7.66
N GLU A 22 -6.86 1.35 6.33
CA GLU A 22 -5.84 0.58 5.64
C GLU A 22 -5.12 1.52 4.66
N PRO A 23 -3.79 1.48 4.61
CA PRO A 23 -3.03 2.36 3.73
C PRO A 23 -3.29 2.01 2.26
N TYR A 24 -3.37 3.03 1.40
CA TYR A 24 -3.68 2.85 -0.02
C TYR A 24 -2.72 1.90 -0.76
N ILE A 25 -1.46 1.81 -0.30
CA ILE A 25 -0.44 0.87 -0.81
C ILE A 25 -0.93 -0.58 -0.82
N LYS A 26 -1.86 -0.95 0.09
CA LYS A 26 -2.51 -2.27 0.09
C LYS A 26 -3.16 -2.58 -1.25
N ASN A 27 -3.97 -1.65 -1.76
CA ASN A 27 -4.70 -1.84 -3.01
C ASN A 27 -3.74 -1.98 -4.20
N ILE A 28 -2.66 -1.19 -4.21
CA ILE A 28 -1.62 -1.27 -5.24
C ILE A 28 -0.98 -2.65 -5.22
N MET A 29 -0.51 -3.11 -4.05
CA MET A 29 0.18 -4.39 -3.91
C MET A 29 -0.70 -5.59 -4.24
N GLU A 30 -1.98 -5.56 -3.85
CA GLU A 30 -2.94 -6.60 -4.20
C GLU A 30 -3.18 -6.67 -5.71
N ASN A 31 -3.30 -5.52 -6.38
CA ASN A 31 -3.47 -5.45 -7.82
C ASN A 31 -2.21 -5.91 -8.57
N VAL A 32 -1.01 -5.52 -8.12
CA VAL A 32 0.25 -6.02 -8.68
C VAL A 32 0.35 -7.54 -8.53
N THR A 33 0.07 -8.07 -7.33
CA THR A 33 0.14 -9.51 -7.06
C THR A 33 -0.82 -10.32 -7.93
N ARG A 34 -1.97 -9.74 -8.30
CA ARG A 34 -2.98 -10.37 -9.16
C ARG A 34 -2.79 -10.10 -10.64
N GLY A 35 -1.81 -9.29 -11.04
CA GLY A 35 -1.66 -8.85 -12.43
C GLY A 35 -2.84 -8.00 -12.93
N LYS A 36 -3.44 -7.20 -12.05
CA LYS A 36 -4.63 -6.35 -12.32
C LYS A 36 -4.38 -4.87 -12.02
N LEU A 37 -3.12 -4.45 -11.96
CA LEU A 37 -2.82 -3.04 -11.80
C LEU A 37 -3.27 -2.30 -13.06
N SER A 38 -4.03 -1.22 -12.90
CA SER A 38 -4.57 -0.47 -14.03
C SER A 38 -3.44 0.22 -14.80
N GLU A 39 -3.24 -0.14 -16.06
CA GLU A 39 -2.27 0.51 -16.94
C GLU A 39 -2.63 1.97 -17.24
N GLN A 40 -3.92 2.33 -17.18
CA GLN A 40 -4.36 3.71 -17.34
C GLN A 40 -3.89 4.59 -16.17
N GLN A 41 -3.89 4.05 -14.95
CA GLN A 41 -3.46 4.77 -13.75
C GLN A 41 -1.95 4.64 -13.49
N TYR A 42 -1.37 3.52 -13.90
CA TYR A 42 0.04 3.17 -13.70
C TYR A 42 0.67 2.74 -15.03
N PRO A 43 0.86 3.68 -15.97
CA PRO A 43 1.42 3.37 -17.28
C PRO A 43 2.89 2.95 -17.20
N TYR A 44 3.30 2.06 -18.08
CA TYR A 44 4.70 1.68 -18.24
C TYR A 44 5.48 2.77 -18.99
N VAL A 45 6.69 3.08 -18.51
CA VAL A 45 7.55 4.11 -19.12
C VAL A 45 8.30 3.59 -20.35
N ALA A 46 8.69 2.31 -20.37
CA ALA A 46 9.31 1.67 -21.54
C ALA A 46 9.13 0.14 -21.51
N GLY A 47 9.00 -0.46 -22.71
CA GLY A 47 9.08 -1.91 -22.94
C GLY A 47 7.74 -2.65 -23.12
N ASP A 48 7.80 -3.80 -23.80
CA ASP A 48 6.73 -4.80 -23.79
C ASP A 48 6.72 -5.45 -22.41
N VAL A 49 5.72 -5.10 -21.60
CA VAL A 49 5.56 -5.72 -20.30
C VAL A 49 4.89 -7.06 -20.48
N THR A 50 5.68 -8.11 -20.30
CA THR A 50 5.12 -9.46 -20.21
C THR A 50 4.25 -9.51 -18.96
N ASN A 51 3.03 -10.03 -19.09
CA ASN A 51 2.03 -10.22 -18.03
C ASN A 51 2.44 -11.34 -17.04
N VAL A 52 3.73 -11.33 -16.66
CA VAL A 52 4.40 -12.30 -15.82
C VAL A 52 4.32 -11.82 -14.39
N ARG A 53 4.20 -12.78 -13.48
CA ARG A 53 4.24 -12.52 -12.05
C ARG A 53 5.56 -11.82 -11.70
N GLN A 54 5.45 -10.67 -11.05
CA GLN A 54 6.62 -9.93 -10.59
C GLN A 54 7.16 -10.57 -9.31
N ASP A 55 8.45 -10.91 -9.29
CA ASP A 55 9.10 -11.50 -8.11
C ASP A 55 9.56 -10.46 -7.11
N ASN A 56 9.87 -9.25 -7.58
CA ASN A 56 10.34 -8.12 -6.78
C ASN A 56 9.52 -6.88 -7.14
N LEU A 57 9.17 -6.08 -6.14
CA LEU A 57 8.43 -4.84 -6.29
C LEU A 57 9.10 -3.73 -5.47
N ILE A 58 9.52 -2.66 -6.13
CA ILE A 58 10.04 -1.47 -5.46
C ILE A 58 8.97 -0.39 -5.55
N ILE A 59 8.57 0.16 -4.41
CA ILE A 59 7.61 1.26 -4.32
C ILE A 59 8.37 2.47 -3.81
N PHE A 60 8.40 3.53 -4.62
CA PHE A 60 8.96 4.82 -4.24
C PHE A 60 7.82 5.83 -4.04
N ILE A 61 7.65 6.33 -2.82
CA ILE A 61 6.65 7.36 -2.53
C ILE A 61 7.33 8.73 -2.56
N VAL A 62 6.95 9.55 -3.54
CA VAL A 62 7.38 10.95 -3.62
C VAL A 62 6.61 11.77 -2.59
N GLY A 63 7.31 12.64 -1.87
CA GLY A 63 6.70 13.53 -0.87
C GLY A 63 6.70 12.93 0.55
N GLY A 64 6.99 11.64 0.68
CA GLY A 64 7.19 10.96 1.95
C GLY A 64 6.24 9.78 2.18
N ALA A 65 6.65 8.82 2.99
CA ALA A 65 5.87 7.64 3.37
C ALA A 65 5.64 7.61 4.88
N THR A 66 4.74 6.77 5.34
CA THR A 66 4.35 6.66 6.75
C THR A 66 4.81 5.33 7.36
N PHE A 67 4.89 5.28 8.69
CA PHE A 67 5.19 4.03 9.40
C PHE A 67 4.10 2.97 9.22
N GLU A 68 2.85 3.38 8.98
CA GLU A 68 1.74 2.45 8.69
C GLU A 68 1.97 1.72 7.35
N GLU A 69 2.38 2.43 6.30
CA GLU A 69 2.73 1.84 5.01
C GLU A 69 3.93 0.90 5.12
N ALA A 70 4.95 1.28 5.90
CA ALA A 70 6.11 0.43 6.16
C ALA A 70 5.73 -0.85 6.92
N LEU A 71 4.85 -0.74 7.93
CA LEU A 71 4.32 -1.89 8.65
C LEU A 71 3.55 -2.84 7.72
N PHE A 72 2.73 -2.28 6.84
CA PHE A 72 2.00 -3.07 5.86
C PHE A 72 2.96 -3.84 4.94
N VAL A 73 3.98 -3.17 4.37
CA VAL A 73 4.98 -3.81 3.50
C VAL A 73 5.74 -4.91 4.24
N ARG A 74 6.13 -4.68 5.50
CA ARG A 74 6.73 -5.72 6.35
C ARG A 74 5.82 -6.93 6.50
N SER A 75 4.54 -6.72 6.84
CA SER A 75 3.56 -7.81 6.98
C SER A 75 3.42 -8.64 5.70
N GLN A 76 3.47 -8.00 4.53
CA GLN A 76 3.39 -8.71 3.25
C GLN A 76 4.65 -9.53 2.97
N ASN A 77 5.84 -9.01 3.28
CA ASN A 77 7.07 -9.77 3.17
C ASN A 77 7.11 -10.96 4.14
N GLU A 78 6.63 -10.81 5.37
CA GLU A 78 6.50 -11.92 6.33
C GLU A 78 5.54 -12.99 5.81
N LYS A 79 4.37 -12.60 5.27
CA LYS A 79 3.43 -13.52 4.62
C LYS A 79 4.06 -14.25 3.44
N ARG A 80 4.86 -13.57 2.62
CA ARG A 80 5.61 -14.19 1.52
C ARG A 80 6.57 -15.26 2.05
N MET A 81 7.33 -14.97 3.10
CA MET A 81 8.26 -15.93 3.73
C MET A 81 7.56 -17.17 4.29
N GLN A 82 6.29 -17.03 4.70
CA GLN A 82 5.43 -18.12 5.16
C GLN A 82 4.75 -18.91 4.02
N GLY A 83 5.11 -18.65 2.76
CA GLY A 83 4.54 -19.32 1.59
C GLY A 83 3.29 -18.67 1.01
N GLY A 84 2.88 -17.49 1.49
CA GLY A 84 1.70 -16.75 1.00
C GLY A 84 1.83 -16.20 -0.42
N GLY A 85 3.03 -16.24 -1.01
CA GLY A 85 3.29 -15.72 -2.35
C GLY A 85 3.36 -14.18 -2.42
N GLY A 86 3.13 -13.62 -3.61
CA GLY A 86 3.35 -12.20 -3.92
C GLY A 86 4.82 -11.84 -4.17
N PRO A 87 5.15 -10.62 -4.63
CA PRO A 87 6.52 -10.13 -4.80
C PRO A 87 7.21 -9.87 -3.45
N ALA A 88 8.55 -9.89 -3.43
CA ALA A 88 9.34 -9.30 -2.35
C ALA A 88 9.29 -7.78 -2.51
N VAL A 89 8.90 -7.07 -1.46
CA VAL A 89 8.56 -5.65 -1.58
C VAL A 89 9.53 -4.77 -0.79
N THR A 90 10.03 -3.73 -1.44
CA THR A 90 10.84 -2.69 -0.80
C THR A 90 10.11 -1.36 -0.90
N LEU A 91 9.83 -0.75 0.25
CA LEU A 91 9.31 0.62 0.34
C LEU A 91 10.49 1.59 0.48
N THR A 92 10.49 2.59 -0.37
CA THR A 92 11.46 3.69 -0.37
C THR A 92 10.71 5.00 -0.49
N THR A 93 11.31 6.07 0.00
CA THR A 93 10.64 7.37 0.06
C THR A 93 11.65 8.49 0.24
N THR A 94 11.22 9.72 -0.01
CA THR A 94 12.02 10.93 0.28
C THR A 94 12.11 11.23 1.77
N PHE A 95 11.09 10.89 2.56
CA PHE A 95 11.04 11.16 4.00
C PHE A 95 10.05 10.22 4.71
N MET A 96 10.32 9.85 5.96
CA MET A 96 9.39 9.08 6.79
C MET A 96 8.58 10.00 7.70
N HIS A 97 7.29 10.19 7.39
CA HIS A 97 6.42 11.09 8.12
C HIS A 97 5.70 10.44 9.29
N ASN A 98 5.61 11.22 10.36
CA ASN A 98 4.49 11.21 11.30
C ASN A 98 3.56 12.42 11.03
N THR A 99 2.44 12.50 11.74
CA THR A 99 1.46 13.60 11.58
C THR A 99 2.06 14.99 11.71
N THR A 100 2.92 15.22 12.71
CA THR A 100 3.56 16.52 12.93
C THR A 100 4.41 16.93 11.75
N SER A 101 5.35 16.07 11.33
CA SER A 101 6.24 16.35 10.20
C SER A 101 5.49 16.52 8.88
N PHE A 102 4.39 15.79 8.69
CA PHE A 102 3.54 15.92 7.51
C PHE A 102 2.88 17.30 7.49
N ILE A 103 2.22 17.71 8.58
CA ILE A 103 1.57 19.03 8.67
C ILE A 103 2.58 20.18 8.49
N GLU A 104 3.78 20.06 9.07
CA GLU A 104 4.86 21.03 8.91
C GLU A 104 5.33 21.14 7.45
N GLN A 105 5.45 20.03 6.74
CA GLN A 105 5.81 20.06 5.32
C GLN A 105 4.78 20.82 4.47
N PHE A 106 3.48 20.70 4.79
CA PHE A 106 2.43 21.49 4.14
C PHE A 106 2.51 22.99 4.48
N SER A 107 2.81 23.33 5.74
CA SER A 107 2.91 24.74 6.13
C SER A 107 4.08 25.44 5.45
N VAL A 108 5.22 24.76 5.30
CA VAL A 108 6.39 25.26 4.54
C VAL A 108 6.09 25.28 3.04
N SER A 109 5.43 24.25 2.50
CA SER A 109 5.02 24.22 1.08
C SER A 109 4.11 25.37 0.68
N SER A 110 3.21 25.80 1.56
CA SER A 110 2.27 26.88 1.23
C SER A 110 2.96 28.21 0.85
N HIS A 111 4.26 28.36 1.15
CA HIS A 111 5.06 29.51 0.74
C HIS A 111 5.53 29.46 -0.72
N TRP A 112 5.61 28.29 -1.38
CA TRP A 112 5.98 28.22 -2.81
C TRP A 112 4.79 28.42 -3.76
N ALA A 113 3.56 28.38 -3.23
CA ALA A 113 2.32 28.54 -4.00
C ALA A 113 1.83 30.01 -4.09
N ARG A 114 2.64 30.98 -3.66
CA ARG A 114 2.42 32.42 -3.86
C ARG A 114 3.48 32.98 -4.80
#